data_AF-A0A3D0UNH8-F1
#
_entry.id   AF-A0A3D0UNH8-F1
#
_cell.length_a   1.000
_cell.length_b   1.000
_cell.length_c   1.000
_cell.angle_alpha   90.00
_cell.angle_beta   90.00
_cell.angle_gamma   90.00
#
_symmetry.space_group_name_H-M   'P 1'
#
loop_
_entity.id
_entity.type
_entity.pdbx_description
1 polymer ?
#
loop_
_entity_poly.entity_id
_entity_poly.type
_entity_poly.pdbx_seq_one_letter_code
_entity_poly.pdbx_strand_id
1 'polypeptide(L)' 'MSNTCTHLGCRVRWIEDQQQFFCPCHNAAFDKEGEVLSGPPPRPLDRYTVKVEGDQLFVLGG' A
#
# COMPACT_ATOMS: atom_id res chain seq x y z
N MET A 1 -5.73 0.49 -2.78
CA MET A 1 -4.50 0.95 -2.09
C MET A 1 -3.38 0.99 -3.10
N SER A 2 -2.50 1.98 -3.00
CA SER A 2 -1.30 2.14 -3.81
C SER A 2 -0.31 1.02 -3.50
N ASN A 3 0.36 0.51 -4.53
CA ASN A 3 1.48 -0.41 -4.37
C ASN A 3 2.83 0.32 -4.39
N THR A 4 2.84 1.64 -4.20
CA THR A 4 4.04 2.47 -4.18
C THR A 4 4.47 2.73 -2.75
N CYS A 5 5.69 2.31 -2.41
CA CYS A 5 6.31 2.58 -1.12
C CYS A 5 6.49 4.08 -0.93
N THR A 6 6.00 4.60 0.20
CA THR A 6 6.04 6.03 0.54
C THR A 6 7.41 6.55 0.97
N HIS A 7 8.43 5.68 0.99
CA HIS A 7 9.82 6.10 1.17
C HIS A 7 10.34 6.82 -0.09
N LEU A 8 10.61 6.05 -1.17
CA LEU A 8 11.20 6.57 -2.42
C LEU A 8 10.55 5.95 -3.69
N GLY A 9 9.35 5.39 -3.56
CA GLY A 9 8.54 4.98 -4.72
C GLY A 9 8.76 3.57 -5.25
N CYS A 10 9.54 2.72 -4.58
CA CYS A 10 9.64 1.30 -4.95
C CYS A 10 8.28 0.60 -4.86
N ARG A 11 8.05 -0.45 -5.67
CA ARG A 11 6.84 -1.26 -5.55
C ARG A 11 6.86 -2.13 -4.29
N VAL A 12 5.77 -2.15 -3.55
CA VAL A 12 5.52 -3.10 -2.46
C VAL A 12 4.80 -4.34 -2.99
N ARG A 13 4.97 -5.48 -2.32
CA ARG A 13 4.27 -6.73 -2.61
C ARG A 13 3.58 -7.27 -1.37
N TRP A 14 2.44 -7.93 -1.54
CA TRP A 14 1.77 -8.64 -0.46
C TRP A 14 2.51 -9.94 -0.12
N ILE A 15 2.68 -10.24 1.17
CA ILE A 15 3.24 -11.47 1.71
C ILE A 15 2.14 -12.19 2.50
N GLU A 16 1.56 -13.23 1.91
CA GLU A 16 0.37 -13.92 2.45
C GLU A 16 0.62 -14.46 3.87
N ASP A 17 1.72 -15.17 4.10
CA ASP A 17 2.02 -15.78 5.40
C ASP A 17 2.17 -14.77 6.55
N GLN A 18 2.52 -13.51 6.21
CA GLN A 18 2.74 -12.44 7.19
C GLN A 18 1.56 -11.47 7.25
N GLN A 19 0.63 -11.53 6.29
CA GLN A 19 -0.48 -10.60 6.12
C GLN A 19 0.00 -9.13 6.07
N GLN A 20 1.07 -8.88 5.30
CA GLN A 20 1.76 -7.59 5.23
C GLN A 20 2.16 -7.22 3.80
N PHE A 21 2.25 -5.91 3.53
CA PHE A 21 2.95 -5.41 2.35
C PHE A 21 4.43 -5.21 2.64
N PHE A 22 5.30 -5.69 1.76
CA PHE A 22 6.74 -5.62 1.90
C PHE A 22 7.40 -4.85 0.75
N CYS A 23 8.28 -3.91 1.09
CA CYS A 23 9.16 -3.21 0.16
C CYS A 23 10.58 -3.78 0.24
N PRO A 24 11.10 -4.44 -0.82
CA PRO A 24 12.42 -5.07 -0.79
C PRO A 24 13.59 -4.07 -0.86
N CYS A 25 13.36 -2.81 -1.20
CA CYS A 25 14.44 -1.84 -1.39
C CYS A 25 15.18 -1.50 -0.08
N HIS A 26 14.43 -1.31 1.01
CA HIS A 26 14.98 -0.95 2.32
C HIS A 26 14.23 -1.66 3.47
N ASN A 27 13.69 -2.86 3.18
CA ASN A 27 13.00 -3.73 4.14
C ASN A 27 11.87 -3.04 4.91
N ALA A 28 11.04 -2.27 4.22
CA ALA A 28 9.85 -1.70 4.83
C ALA A 28 8.71 -2.72 4.86
N ALA A 29 7.97 -2.74 5.95
CA ALA A 29 6.75 -3.52 6.10
C ALA A 29 5.58 -2.62 6.44
N PHE A 30 4.42 -2.93 5.87
CA PHE A 30 3.15 -2.29 6.17
C PHE A 30 2.12 -3.36 6.52
N ASP A 31 1.18 -3.05 7.40
CA ASP A 31 0.08 -3.97 7.71
C ASP A 31 -0.93 -4.05 6.55
N LYS A 32 -1.98 -4.88 6.71
CA LYS A 32 -3.04 -5.03 5.70
C LYS A 32 -3.83 -3.73 5.46
N GLU A 33 -3.80 -2.81 6.41
CA GLU A 33 -4.33 -1.45 6.32
C GLU A 33 -3.35 -0.47 5.64
N GLY A 34 -2.10 -0.86 5.41
CA GLY A 34 -1.06 -0.03 4.81
C GLY A 34 -0.34 0.88 5.80
N GLU A 35 -0.57 0.74 7.11
CA GLU A 35 0.15 1.46 8.16
C GLU A 35 1.60 0.95 8.25
N VAL A 36 2.53 1.84 8.56
CA VAL A 36 3.96 1.49 8.63
C VAL A 36 4.21 0.62 9.86
N LEU A 37 4.65 -0.62 9.64
CA LEU A 37 5.10 -1.52 10.70
C LEU A 37 6.61 -1.41 10.92
N SER A 38 7.39 -1.25 9.86
CA SER A 38 8.84 -1.16 9.94
C SER A 38 9.48 -0.47 8.74
N GLY A 39 10.75 -0.08 8.92
CA GLY A 39 11.59 0.49 7.87
C GLY A 39 11.50 2.02 7.79
N PRO A 40 12.11 2.62 6.76
CA PRO A 40 12.22 4.07 6.62
C PRO A 40 10.98 4.85 6.13
N PRO A 41 9.87 4.27 5.59
CA PRO A 41 8.78 5.09 5.07
C PRO A 41 8.20 6.01 6.15
N PRO A 42 7.98 7.30 5.85
CA PRO A 42 7.55 8.28 6.85
C PRO A 42 6.04 8.27 7.11
N ARG A 43 5.27 7.53 6.30
CA ARG A 43 3.79 7.55 6.33
C ARG A 43 3.19 6.26 5.73
N PRO A 44 1.91 5.95 6.02
CA PRO A 44 1.19 4.81 5.44
C PRO A 44 1.10 4.84 3.92
N LEU A 45 0.80 3.70 3.30
CA LEU A 45 0.53 3.59 1.87
C LEU A 45 -0.67 4.45 1.46
N ASP A 46 -0.61 5.03 0.26
CA ASP A 46 -1.71 5.84 -0.26
C ASP A 46 -2.97 4.99 -0.46
N ARG A 47 -4.09 5.44 0.08
CA ARG A 47 -5.39 4.78 -0.12
C ARG A 47 -6.11 5.45 -1.27
N TYR A 48 -6.75 4.64 -2.09
CA TYR A 48 -7.63 5.14 -3.12
C TYR A 48 -9.06 5.13 -2.63
N THR A 49 -9.74 6.26 -2.77
CA THR A 49 -11.19 6.31 -2.60
C THR A 49 -11.82 5.59 -3.78
N VAL A 50 -12.78 4.70 -3.50
CA VAL A 50 -13.47 3.94 -4.55
C VAL A 50 -14.97 4.16 -4.47
N LYS A 51 -15.64 4.13 -5.62
CA LYS A 51 -17.10 4.18 -5.74
C LYS A 51 -17.55 3.11 -6.71
N VAL A 52 -18.63 2.41 -6.39
CA VAL A 52 -19.26 1.44 -7.28
C VAL A 52 -20.55 2.06 -7.81
N GLU A 53 -20.71 2.11 -9.13
CA GLU A 53 -21.96 2.50 -9.78
C GLU A 53 -22.33 1.45 -10.84
N GLY A 54 -23.46 0.75 -10.64
CA GLY A 54 -23.79 -0.43 -11.46
C GLY A 54 -22.70 -1.49 -11.36
N ASP A 55 -22.25 -1.99 -12.52
CA ASP A 55 -21.15 -2.97 -12.62
C ASP A 55 -19.76 -2.32 -12.77
N GLN A 56 -19.64 -0.99 -12.56
CA GLN A 56 -18.40 -0.25 -12.71
C GLN A 56 -17.79 0.15 -11.36
N LEU A 57 -16.49 -0.08 -11.22
CA LEU A 57 -15.67 0.38 -10.10
C LEU A 57 -14.87 1.62 -10.51
N PHE A 58 -15.12 2.73 -9.84
CA PHE A 58 -14.41 3.99 -10.03
C PHE A 58 -13.38 4.19 -8.92
N VAL A 59 -12.21 4.65 -9.32
CA VAL A 59 -11.15 5.11 -8.41
C VAL A 59 -11.23 6.64 -8.37
N LEU A 60 -11.77 7.19 -7.29
CA LEU A 60 -12.04 8.61 -7.12
C LEU A 60 -10.78 9.35 -6.65
N GLY A 61 -9.79 9.45 -7.53
CA GLY A 61 -8.58 10.27 -7.35
C GLY A 61 -7.62 9.78 -6.25
N GLY A 62 -6.33 9.89 -6.53
CA GLY A 62 -5.21 9.64 -5.61
C GLY A 62 -4.22 10.80 -5.68
#